data_AF-A0A0F6IIE2-F1
#
_entry.id   AF-A0A0F6IIE2-F1
#
_cell.length_a   1.000
_cell.length_b   1.000
_cell.length_c   1.000
_cell.angle_alpha   90.00
_cell.angle_beta   90.00
_cell.angle_gamma   90.00
#
_symmetry.space_group_name_H-M   'P 1'
#
loop_
_entity.id
_entity.type
_entity.pdbx_description
1 polymer ?
#
loop_
_entity_poly.entity_id
_entity_poly.type
_entity_poly.pdbx_seq_one_letter_code
_entity_poly.pdbx_strand_id
1 'polypeptide(L)'
;MYLLFENKSYLENSIYIQLLGYLTEIYQNQYKNVESISIVIPFVFYHGEKEWKLGNRFLDQFVLTNQEIDILKEFIPNFKIDLFDLKTIELKDKLESITF
;
A
#
# COMPACT_ATOMS: atom_id res chain seq x y z
N MET A 1 15.59 -4.00 -3.15
CA MET A 1 14.25 -3.84 -2.56
C MET A 1 14.17 -2.47 -1.90
N TYR A 2 13.08 -1.75 -2.09
CA TYR A 2 12.83 -0.45 -1.46
C TYR A 2 11.60 -0.53 -0.55
N LEU A 3 11.65 0.21 0.56
CA LEU A 3 10.53 0.40 1.48
C LEU A 3 10.00 1.83 1.33
N LEU A 4 8.71 1.96 1.04
CA LEU A 4 8.01 3.24 1.00
C LEU A 4 7.20 3.36 2.29
N PHE A 5 7.42 4.42 3.07
CA PHE A 5 6.71 4.63 4.33
C PHE A 5 5.76 5.82 4.23
N GLU A 6 4.50 5.62 4.61
CA GLU A 6 3.48 6.66 4.70
C GLU A 6 2.88 6.65 6.12
N ASN A 7 2.73 7.82 6.74
CA ASN A 7 2.14 7.97 8.06
C ASN A 7 0.80 8.70 7.96
N LYS A 8 -0.28 8.14 8.52
CA LYS A 8 -1.61 8.73 8.53
C LYS A 8 -2.21 8.79 9.93
N SER A 9 -2.68 9.98 10.29
CA SER A 9 -3.39 10.26 11.55
C SER A 9 -4.91 10.29 11.40
N TYR A 10 -5.43 10.21 10.17
CA TYR A 10 -6.86 10.17 9.86
C TYR A 10 -7.12 9.27 8.64
N LEU A 11 -8.37 8.80 8.50
CA LEU A 11 -8.77 8.04 7.30
C LEU A 11 -8.86 9.00 6.12
N GLU A 12 -8.08 8.72 5.08
CA GLU A 12 -8.06 9.52 3.87
C GLU A 12 -8.23 8.60 2.66
N ASN A 13 -9.35 8.72 1.95
CA ASN A 13 -9.65 7.86 0.79
C ASN A 13 -8.65 8.06 -0.37
N SER A 14 -7.94 9.19 -0.40
CA SER A 14 -6.93 9.50 -1.41
C SER A 14 -5.62 8.71 -1.23
N ILE A 15 -5.40 8.05 -0.09
CA ILE A 15 -4.11 7.45 0.26
C ILE A 15 -3.61 6.49 -0.82
N TYR A 16 -4.50 5.68 -1.40
CA TYR A 16 -4.07 4.74 -2.44
C TYR A 16 -3.69 5.43 -3.75
N ILE A 17 -4.33 6.55 -4.10
CA ILE A 17 -3.95 7.35 -5.27
C ILE A 17 -2.59 8.02 -5.02
N GLN A 18 -2.36 8.51 -3.80
CA GLN A 18 -1.08 9.07 -3.38
C GLN A 18 0.04 8.01 -3.46
N LEU A 19 -0.21 6.81 -2.92
CA LEU A 19 0.74 5.68 -2.98
C LEU A 19 1.00 5.22 -4.42
N LEU A 20 -0.02 5.20 -5.29
CA LEU A 20 0.17 4.91 -6.71
C LEU A 20 1.10 5.94 -7.38
N GLY A 21 0.94 7.23 -7.03
CA GLY A 21 1.83 8.29 -7.47
C GLY A 21 3.29 8.05 -7.05
N TYR A 22 3.52 7.71 -5.77
CA TYR A 22 4.85 7.42 -5.26
C TYR A 22 5.48 6.19 -5.90
N LEU A 23 4.72 5.09 -6.03
CA LEU A 23 5.19 3.89 -6.71
C LEU A 23 5.58 4.20 -8.16
N THR A 24 4.76 4.98 -8.85
CA THR A 24 5.02 5.40 -10.24
C THR A 24 6.32 6.18 -10.33
N GLU A 25 6.53 7.19 -9.47
CA GLU A 25 7.74 8.00 -9.46
C GLU A 25 9.00 7.15 -9.16
N ILE A 26 8.92 6.27 -8.17
CA ILE A 26 10.02 5.38 -7.79
C ILE A 26 10.39 4.45 -8.96
N TYR A 27 9.40 3.78 -9.57
CA TYR A 27 9.67 2.87 -10.69
C TYR A 27 10.17 3.60 -11.93
N GLN A 28 9.66 4.81 -12.22
CA GLN A 28 10.20 5.65 -13.28
C GLN A 28 11.66 6.01 -13.02
N ASN A 29 12.01 6.34 -11.79
CA ASN A 29 13.38 6.67 -11.42
C ASN A 29 14.32 5.45 -11.52
N GLN A 30 13.86 4.26 -11.10
CA GLN A 30 14.61 3.02 -11.27
C GLN A 30 14.86 2.70 -12.74
N TYR A 31 13.83 2.82 -13.58
CA TYR A 31 13.92 2.54 -15.02
C TYR A 31 14.93 3.46 -15.73
N LYS A 32 15.05 4.72 -15.29
CA LYS A 32 16.01 5.67 -15.87
C LYS A 32 17.47 5.39 -15.49
N ASN A 33 17.71 4.73 -14.36
CA ASN A 33 19.04 4.72 -13.72
C ASN A 33 19.67 3.33 -13.54
N VAL A 34 19.01 2.22 -13.90
CA VAL A 34 19.50 0.86 -13.59
C VAL A 34 19.08 -0.19 -14.63
N GLU A 35 19.85 -1.26 -14.78
CA GLU A 35 19.54 -2.44 -15.63
C GLU A 35 18.41 -3.33 -15.07
N SER A 36 18.00 -3.20 -13.80
CA SER A 36 16.95 -4.04 -13.19
C SER A 36 16.03 -3.29 -12.21
N ILE A 37 14.75 -3.66 -12.22
CA ILE A 37 13.71 -3.08 -11.35
C ILE A 37 13.69 -3.81 -10.00
N SER A 38 13.79 -3.05 -8.91
CA SER A 38 13.64 -3.52 -7.53
C SER A 38 12.20 -3.38 -7.03
N ILE A 39 11.72 -4.42 -6.33
CA ILE A 39 10.43 -4.42 -5.64
C ILE A 39 10.35 -3.25 -4.65
N VAL A 40 9.22 -2.53 -4.66
CA VAL A 40 8.87 -1.48 -3.69
C VAL A 40 7.69 -1.96 -2.84
N ILE A 41 7.84 -1.95 -1.52
CA ILE A 41 6.79 -2.34 -0.57
C ILE A 41 6.27 -1.10 0.16
N PRO A 42 4.98 -0.74 -0.01
CA PRO A 42 4.38 0.39 0.70
C PRO A 42 3.90 -0.03 2.09
N PHE A 43 4.51 0.56 3.10
CA PHE A 43 4.20 0.49 4.52
C PHE A 43 3.35 1.71 4.91
N VAL A 44 2.20 1.45 5.52
CA VAL A 44 1.31 2.51 6.03
C VAL A 44 1.22 2.38 7.54
N PHE A 45 1.73 3.38 8.25
CA PHE A 45 1.53 3.52 9.68
C PHE A 45 0.28 4.34 9.93
N TYR A 46 -0.70 3.71 10.56
CA TYR A 46 -1.97 4.32 10.86
C TYR A 46 -2.15 4.41 12.37
N HIS A 47 -2.44 5.61 12.86
CA HIS A 47 -2.67 5.87 14.29
C HIS A 47 -3.91 6.74 14.52
N GLY A 48 -4.84 6.74 13.55
CA GLY A 48 -6.03 7.58 13.60
C GLY A 48 -7.10 7.05 14.55
N GLU A 49 -8.05 7.91 14.88
CA GLU A 49 -9.09 7.56 15.85
C GLU A 49 -10.04 6.47 15.36
N LYS A 50 -10.37 6.50 14.06
CA LYS A 50 -11.31 5.58 13.42
C LYS A 50 -10.62 4.27 13.06
N GLU A 51 -11.38 3.19 12.97
CA GLU A 51 -10.88 1.91 12.48
C GLU A 51 -10.51 1.99 10.99
N TRP A 52 -9.43 1.32 10.57
CA TRP A 52 -9.08 1.22 9.17
C TRP A 52 -10.05 0.33 8.38
N LYS A 53 -10.86 0.95 7.50
CA LYS A 53 -11.87 0.25 6.68
C LYS A 53 -11.61 0.30 5.18
N LEU A 54 -10.45 0.79 4.76
CA LEU A 54 -10.10 0.99 3.36
C LEU A 54 -9.52 -0.27 2.69
N GLY A 55 -9.61 -1.46 3.30
CA GLY A 55 -8.94 -2.65 2.78
C GLY A 55 -7.42 -2.56 2.81
N ASN A 56 -6.71 -3.49 2.17
CA ASN A 56 -5.24 -3.46 2.09
C ASN A 56 -4.71 -3.50 0.66
N ARG A 57 -5.59 -3.45 -0.34
CA ARG A 57 -5.23 -3.41 -1.75
C ARG A 57 -5.84 -2.21 -2.44
N PHE A 58 -5.21 -1.79 -3.53
CA PHE A 58 -5.80 -0.74 -4.36
C PHE A 58 -7.14 -1.15 -4.97
N LEU A 59 -7.32 -2.44 -5.28
CA LEU A 59 -8.61 -2.96 -5.77
C LEU A 59 -9.76 -2.72 -4.78
N ASP A 60 -9.49 -2.68 -3.47
CA ASP A 60 -10.52 -2.48 -2.45
C ASP A 60 -11.13 -1.06 -2.51
N GLN A 61 -10.55 -0.15 -3.30
CA GLN A 61 -11.07 1.21 -3.50
C GLN A 61 -12.15 1.29 -4.58
N PHE A 62 -12.40 0.20 -5.32
CA PHE A 62 -13.36 0.18 -6.41
C PHE A 62 -14.66 -0.47 -5.96
N VAL A 63 -15.79 0.18 -6.26
CA VAL A 63 -17.12 -0.39 -6.00
C VAL A 63 -17.48 -1.29 -7.19
N LEU A 64 -17.17 -2.58 -7.08
CA LEU A 64 -17.39 -3.58 -8.11
C LEU A 64 -18.18 -4.77 -7.55
N THR A 65 -19.00 -5.37 -8.39
CA THR A 65 -19.62 -6.67 -8.14
C THR A 65 -18.60 -7.80 -8.29
N ASN A 66 -18.90 -8.99 -7.76
CA ASN A 66 -18.02 -10.15 -7.91
C ASN A 66 -17.76 -10.51 -9.39
N GLN A 67 -18.78 -10.39 -10.25
CA GLN A 67 -18.65 -10.63 -11.68
C GLN A 67 -17.71 -9.62 -12.35
N GLU A 68 -17.81 -8.34 -11.97
CA GLU A 68 -16.92 -7.30 -12.48
C GLU A 68 -15.48 -7.51 -11.99
N ILE A 69 -15.27 -7.91 -10.73
CA ILE A 69 -13.93 -8.22 -10.20
C ILE A 69 -13.26 -9.32 -11.02
N ASP A 70 -13.98 -10.39 -11.34
CA ASP A 70 -13.43 -11.51 -12.10
C ASP A 70 -12.94 -11.11 -13.49
N ILE A 71 -13.55 -10.10 -14.10
CA ILE A 71 -13.23 -9.63 -15.45
C ILE A 71 -12.25 -8.45 -15.43
N LEU A 72 -12.40 -7.52 -14.49
CA LEU A 72 -11.74 -6.22 -14.52
C LEU A 72 -10.46 -6.14 -13.67
N LYS A 73 -10.25 -7.06 -12.71
CA LYS A 73 -9.12 -6.99 -11.77
C LYS A 73 -7.75 -6.95 -12.46
N GLU A 74 -7.63 -7.54 -13.64
CA GLU A 74 -6.36 -7.60 -14.40
C GLU A 74 -5.98 -6.25 -15.02
N PHE A 75 -6.93 -5.33 -15.16
CA PHE A 75 -6.71 -3.98 -15.71
C PHE A 75 -6.43 -2.93 -14.61
N ILE A 76 -6.50 -3.33 -13.34
CA ILE A 76 -6.30 -2.44 -12.19
C ILE A 76 -4.89 -2.66 -11.64
N PRO A 77 -4.08 -1.61 -11.39
CA PRO A 77 -2.74 -1.74 -10.80
C PRO A 77 -2.86 -2.11 -9.31
N ASN A 78 -3.15 -3.38 -9.06
CA ASN A 78 -3.63 -3.89 -7.78
C ASN A 78 -2.48 -4.17 -6.78
N PHE A 79 -1.77 -3.13 -6.35
CA PHE A 79 -0.75 -3.24 -5.32
C PHE A 79 -1.38 -3.44 -3.92
N LYS A 80 -0.59 -4.04 -3.02
CA LYS A 80 -0.93 -4.24 -1.60
C LYS A 80 -0.16 -3.25 -0.74
N ILE A 81 -0.78 -2.77 0.34
CA ILE A 81 -0.10 -2.09 1.45
C ILE A 81 0.15 -3.06 2.61
N ASP A 82 1.26 -2.85 3.32
CA ASP A 82 1.44 -3.41 4.65
C ASP A 82 1.01 -2.37 5.70
N LEU A 83 -0.13 -2.63 6.32
CA LEU A 83 -0.74 -1.72 7.27
C LEU A 83 -0.28 -2.03 8.70
N PHE A 84 0.12 -0.97 9.40
CA PHE A 84 0.48 -0.97 10.81
C PHE A 84 -0.52 -0.08 11.54
N ASP A 85 -1.57 -0.70 12.07
CA ASP A 85 -2.47 -0.01 12.97
C ASP A 85 -1.86 0.02 14.37
N LEU A 86 -1.30 1.18 14.72
CA LEU A 86 -0.55 1.40 15.96
C LEU A 86 -1.44 1.41 17.20
N LYS A 87 -2.77 1.34 17.05
CA LYS A 87 -3.67 1.14 18.18
C LYS A 87 -3.78 -0.32 18.61
N THR A 88 -3.48 -1.25 17.71
CA THR A 88 -3.71 -2.68 17.93
C THR A 88 -2.44 -3.50 18.03
N ILE A 89 -1.30 -3.00 17.54
CA ILE A 89 -0.03 -3.71 17.49
C ILE A 89 1.09 -2.87 18.10
N GLU A 90 1.88 -3.44 19.01
CA GLU A 90 3.16 -2.86 19.41
C GLU A 90 4.14 -2.95 18.23
N LEU A 91 4.71 -1.81 17.82
CA LEU A 91 5.64 -1.66 16.69
C LEU A 91 6.80 -2.67 16.70
N LYS A 92 7.19 -3.12 17.90
CA LYS A 92 8.34 -4.01 18.13
C LYS A 92 8.10 -5.43 17.63
N ASP A 93 6.95 -6.02 17.95
CA ASP A 93 6.63 -7.41 17.63
C ASP A 93 6.58 -7.68 16.12
N LYS A 94 6.18 -6.67 15.34
CA LYS A 94 5.98 -6.82 13.90
C LYS A 94 7.23 -6.51 13.07
N LEU A 95 8.11 -5.62 13.53
CA LEU A 95 9.42 -5.44 12.91
C LEU A 95 10.26 -6.72 12.99
N GLU A 96 10.17 -7.45 14.10
CA GLU A 96 10.82 -8.75 14.25
C GLU A 96 10.30 -9.79 13.24
N SER A 97 9.01 -9.74 12.87
CA SER A 97 8.39 -10.65 11.88
C SER A 97 8.79 -10.41 10.43
N ILE A 98 9.30 -9.22 10.09
CA ILE A 98 9.66 -8.83 8.70
C ILE A 98 11.17 -8.95 8.47
N THR A 99 11.96 -9.00 9.54
CA THR A 99 13.43 -9.03 9.48
C THR A 99 13.99 -10.47 9.46
N PHE A 100 13.16 -11.49 9.19
CA PHE A 100 13.56 -12.89 9.08
C PHE A 100 13.13 -13.54 7.77
#